data_AF-A0A8J6Z3Z0-F1
#
_entry.id   AF-A0A8J6Z3Z0-F1
#
_cell.length_a   1.000
_cell.length_b   1.000
_cell.length_c   1.000
_cell.angle_alpha   90.00
_cell.angle_beta   90.00
_cell.angle_gamma   90.00
#
_symmetry.space_group_name_H-M   'P 1'
#
loop_
_entity.id
_entity.type
_entity.pdbx_description
1 polymer ?
#
loop_
_entity_poly.entity_id
_entity_poly.type
_entity_poly.pdbx_seq_one_letter_code
_entity_poly.pdbx_strand_id
1 'polypeptide(L)'
;SVSDDMGIGQRWELITPEVDYISTMAYPSHYAKYSFGIAVPDAHPYEVIRGTILDAQKKDAALHAQGIKTAVIRPWYQDFTASYLPKGEWIRYTGIQVLDQVRAGRELGIDSFLLWDPRNNFSIDAWIKY
;
A
#
# COMPACT_ATOMS: atom_id res chain seq x y z
N SER A 1 9.09 21.11 -5.54
CA SER A 1 8.18 20.39 -4.64
C SER A 1 6.97 21.25 -4.41
N VAL A 2 5.78 20.65 -4.33
CA VAL A 2 4.59 21.35 -3.85
C VAL A 2 4.48 21.14 -2.34
N SER A 3 3.84 22.03 -1.61
CA SER A 3 3.64 21.84 -0.16
C SER A 3 2.82 20.57 0.10
N ASP A 4 3.23 19.75 1.07
CA ASP A 4 2.50 18.54 1.52
C ASP A 4 2.50 17.34 0.53
N ASP A 5 3.52 17.24 -0.35
CA ASP A 5 3.70 16.11 -1.29
C ASP A 5 4.70 15.04 -0.83
N MET A 6 5.09 15.05 0.45
CA MET A 6 6.16 14.19 0.98
C MET A 6 7.49 14.29 0.20
N GLY A 7 7.69 15.32 -0.63
CA GLY A 7 8.86 15.54 -1.46
C GLY A 7 8.91 14.76 -2.78
N ILE A 8 7.87 13.99 -3.13
CA ILE A 8 7.88 13.11 -4.32
C ILE A 8 7.19 13.70 -5.55
N GLY A 9 6.63 14.92 -5.43
CA GLY A 9 5.98 15.59 -6.56
C GLY A 9 4.62 14.99 -6.95
N GLN A 10 3.99 14.22 -6.06
CA GLN A 10 2.68 13.62 -6.30
C GLN A 10 1.69 14.09 -5.23
N ARG A 11 0.48 14.47 -5.68
CA ARG A 11 -0.64 14.79 -4.80
C ARG A 11 -1.84 13.98 -5.21
N TRP A 12 -2.39 13.23 -4.26
CA TRP A 12 -3.53 12.36 -4.48
C TRP A 12 -4.70 13.11 -5.12
N GLU A 13 -5.03 14.28 -4.55
CA GLU A 13 -6.20 15.07 -4.94
C GLU A 13 -6.10 15.67 -6.35
N LEU A 14 -4.88 15.75 -6.90
CA LEU A 14 -4.64 16.25 -8.25
C LEU A 14 -4.60 15.12 -9.28
N ILE A 15 -4.28 13.90 -8.87
CA ILE A 15 -4.11 12.76 -9.79
C ILE A 15 -5.39 11.95 -9.90
N THR A 16 -6.05 11.67 -8.76
CA THR A 16 -7.22 10.78 -8.71
C THR A 16 -8.39 11.21 -9.63
N PRO A 17 -8.64 12.49 -9.93
CA PRO A 17 -9.70 12.87 -10.88
C PRO A 17 -9.37 12.61 -12.35
N GLU A 18 -8.08 12.43 -12.67
CA GLU A 18 -7.55 12.42 -14.04
C GLU A 18 -7.29 11.01 -14.59
N VAL A 19 -7.50 9.97 -13.77
CA VAL A 19 -7.20 8.57 -14.12
C VAL A 19 -8.33 7.63 -13.69
N ASP A 20 -8.48 6.52 -14.40
CA ASP A 20 -9.47 5.50 -14.04
C ASP A 20 -9.03 4.64 -12.85
N TYR A 21 -7.72 4.38 -12.75
CA TYR A 21 -7.12 3.56 -11.70
C TYR A 21 -5.88 4.24 -11.16
N ILE A 22 -5.72 4.20 -9.84
CA ILE A 22 -4.50 4.62 -9.17
C ILE A 22 -3.87 3.44 -8.44
N SER A 23 -2.59 3.19 -8.74
CA SER A 23 -1.85 2.07 -8.19
C SER A 23 -0.70 2.56 -7.32
N THR A 24 -1.01 2.77 -6.04
CA THR A 24 -0.01 3.21 -5.05
C THR A 24 1.06 2.14 -4.85
N MET A 25 2.29 2.59 -4.61
CA MET A 25 3.39 1.72 -4.18
C MET A 25 3.28 1.47 -2.68
N ALA A 26 2.31 0.65 -2.26
CA ALA A 26 2.02 0.38 -0.87
C ALA A 26 2.94 -0.74 -0.34
N TYR A 27 4.25 -0.47 -0.29
CA TYR A 27 5.27 -1.43 0.17
C TYR A 27 5.64 -1.15 1.63
N PRO A 28 5.28 -2.00 2.60
CA PRO A 28 5.54 -1.73 4.02
C PRO A 28 7.01 -1.40 4.33
N SER A 29 7.97 -2.01 3.63
CA SER A 29 9.40 -1.69 3.74
C SER A 29 9.80 -0.26 3.37
N HIS A 30 8.96 0.46 2.63
CA HIS A 30 9.26 1.81 2.12
C HIS A 30 8.63 2.92 2.97
N TYR A 31 7.85 2.56 3.99
CA TYR A 31 7.27 3.53 4.91
C TYR A 31 8.28 3.90 5.98
N ALA A 32 8.35 5.20 6.30
CA ALA A 32 9.21 5.68 7.38
C ALA A 32 8.76 5.10 8.72
N LYS A 33 9.69 4.96 9.67
CA LYS A 33 9.38 4.54 11.04
C LYS A 33 8.26 5.41 11.63
N TYR A 34 7.38 4.77 12.38
CA TYR A 34 6.21 5.39 13.01
C TYR A 34 5.15 5.91 12.03
N SER A 35 5.23 5.57 10.74
CA SER A 35 4.10 5.73 9.83
C SER A 35 2.89 4.99 10.41
N PHE A 36 1.75 5.67 10.49
CA PHE A 36 0.53 5.15 11.12
C PHE A 36 0.71 4.69 12.59
N GLY A 37 1.72 5.21 13.31
CA GLY A 37 2.04 4.81 14.69
C GLY A 37 2.81 3.49 14.81
N ILE A 38 3.30 2.94 13.69
CA ILE A 38 3.94 1.62 13.63
C ILE A 38 5.46 1.75 13.67
N ALA A 39 6.10 1.21 14.71
CA ALA A 39 7.55 1.35 14.91
C ALA A 39 8.38 0.74 13.77
N VAL A 40 7.98 -0.44 13.27
CA VAL A 40 8.64 -1.15 12.17
C VAL A 40 7.60 -1.49 11.10
N PRO A 41 7.31 -0.59 10.16
CA PRO A 41 6.25 -0.78 9.16
C PRO A 41 6.34 -2.10 8.39
N ASP A 42 7.56 -2.52 8.00
CA ASP A 42 7.77 -3.77 7.26
C ASP A 42 7.28 -5.02 8.01
N ALA A 43 7.29 -4.98 9.35
CA ALA A 43 6.84 -6.06 10.22
C ALA A 43 5.30 -6.11 10.40
N HIS A 44 4.59 -5.08 9.93
CA HIS A 44 3.15 -4.90 10.12
C HIS A 44 2.43 -4.59 8.79
N PRO A 45 2.51 -5.50 7.80
CA PRO A 45 1.94 -5.28 6.47
C PRO A 45 0.44 -4.94 6.50
N TYR A 46 -0.32 -5.65 7.33
CA TYR A 46 -1.77 -5.45 7.44
C TYR A 46 -2.09 -4.01 7.85
N GLU A 47 -1.46 -3.53 8.92
CA GLU A 47 -1.70 -2.20 9.48
C GLU A 47 -1.26 -1.08 8.54
N VAL A 48 -0.12 -1.25 7.85
CA VAL A 48 0.37 -0.28 6.85
C VAL A 48 -0.59 -0.17 5.67
N ILE A 49 -1.04 -1.29 5.10
CA ILE A 49 -1.99 -1.27 3.97
C ILE A 49 -3.32 -0.67 4.41
N ARG A 50 -3.82 -1.07 5.58
CA ARG A 50 -5.08 -0.55 6.12
C ARG A 50 -5.01 0.97 6.33
N GLY A 51 -3.91 1.46 6.92
CA GLY A 51 -3.68 2.90 7.11
C GLY A 51 -3.60 3.66 5.78
N THR A 52 -2.90 3.10 4.79
CA THR A 52 -2.74 3.68 3.45
C THR A 52 -4.08 3.80 2.73
N ILE A 53 -4.89 2.75 2.73
CA ILE A 53 -6.19 2.75 2.04
C ILE A 53 -7.17 3.70 2.75
N LEU A 54 -7.21 3.72 4.08
CA LEU A 54 -8.05 4.67 4.80
C LEU A 54 -7.67 6.12 4.53
N ASP A 55 -6.38 6.43 4.44
CA ASP A 55 -5.90 7.78 4.11
C ASP A 55 -6.36 8.17 2.69
N ALA A 56 -6.22 7.28 1.72
CA ALA A 56 -6.71 7.47 0.36
C ALA A 56 -8.24 7.66 0.30
N GLN A 57 -9.01 6.79 0.97
CA GLN A 57 -10.47 6.89 1.03
C GLN A 57 -10.95 8.18 1.72
N LYS A 58 -10.23 8.65 2.74
CA LYS A 58 -10.52 9.94 3.38
C LYS A 58 -10.34 11.11 2.41
N LYS A 59 -9.27 11.09 1.61
CA LYS A 59 -9.02 12.10 0.57
C LYS A 59 -10.08 12.04 -0.52
N ASP A 60 -10.45 10.84 -0.96
CA ASP A 60 -11.52 10.64 -1.94
C ASP A 60 -12.87 11.17 -1.42
N ALA A 61 -13.22 10.90 -0.16
CA ALA A 61 -14.45 11.39 0.45
C ALA A 61 -14.55 12.93 0.43
N ALA A 62 -13.42 13.63 0.64
CA ALA A 62 -13.38 15.09 0.56
C ALA A 62 -13.61 15.62 -0.86
N LEU A 63 -13.19 14.87 -1.89
CA LEU A 63 -13.44 15.19 -3.30
C LEU A 63 -14.87 14.85 -3.72
N HIS A 64 -15.39 13.71 -3.27
CA HIS A 64 -16.78 13.31 -3.51
C HIS A 64 -17.77 14.33 -2.94
N ALA A 65 -17.48 14.91 -1.76
CA ALA A 65 -18.28 15.99 -1.17
C ALA A 65 -18.35 17.25 -2.05
N GLN A 66 -17.41 17.40 -3.00
CA GLN A 66 -17.37 18.47 -4.00
C GLN A 66 -17.93 18.04 -5.36
N GLY A 67 -18.47 16.83 -5.48
CA GLY A 67 -18.96 16.26 -6.73
C GLY A 67 -17.87 15.82 -7.70
N ILE A 68 -16.61 15.72 -7.25
CA ILE A 68 -15.48 15.30 -8.07
C ILE A 68 -15.38 13.78 -8.06
N LYS A 69 -15.31 13.16 -9.24
CA LYS A 69 -15.08 11.71 -9.38
C LYS A 69 -13.62 11.39 -9.04
N THR A 70 -13.38 10.23 -8.41
CA THR A 70 -12.04 9.73 -8.10
C THR A 70 -11.77 8.39 -8.78
N ALA A 71 -10.49 8.06 -8.91
CA ALA A 71 -10.01 6.82 -9.50
C ALA A 71 -10.33 5.60 -8.62
N VAL A 72 -10.40 4.42 -9.23
CA VAL A 72 -10.45 3.16 -8.50
C VAL A 72 -9.07 2.90 -7.88
N ILE A 73 -9.06 2.65 -6.57
CA ILE A 73 -7.83 2.32 -5.83
C ILE A 73 -7.46 0.86 -6.11
N ARG A 74 -6.29 0.62 -6.72
CA ARG A 74 -5.72 -0.70 -7.03
C ARG A 74 -4.24 -0.74 -6.65
N PRO A 75 -3.89 -0.95 -5.37
CA PRO A 75 -2.52 -0.81 -4.89
C PRO A 75 -1.60 -1.91 -5.42
N TRP A 76 -0.29 -1.60 -5.47
CA TRP A 76 0.77 -2.61 -5.52
C TRP A 76 1.14 -3.01 -4.09
N TYR A 77 1.16 -4.32 -3.82
CA TYR A 77 1.60 -4.91 -2.57
C TYR A 77 3.00 -5.50 -2.68
N GLN A 78 3.69 -5.53 -1.55
CA GLN A 78 5.06 -6.05 -1.44
C GLN A 78 5.04 -7.58 -1.37
N ASP A 79 5.83 -8.23 -2.23
CA ASP A 79 6.09 -9.68 -2.19
C ASP A 79 7.59 -9.97 -2.21
N PHE A 80 8.38 -9.12 -1.56
CA PHE A 80 9.82 -9.29 -1.43
C PHE A 80 10.30 -9.03 0.00
N THR A 81 11.44 -9.62 0.34
CA THR A 81 12.12 -9.37 1.61
C THR A 81 13.12 -8.21 1.44
N ALA A 82 12.90 -7.11 2.17
CA ALA A 82 13.73 -5.92 2.12
C ALA A 82 15.01 -6.05 2.99
N SER A 83 15.80 -7.10 2.76
CA SER A 83 16.98 -7.43 3.59
C SER A 83 18.11 -6.40 3.57
N TYR A 84 18.01 -5.38 2.71
CA TYR A 84 18.92 -4.24 2.65
C TYR A 84 18.63 -3.18 3.73
N LEU A 85 17.47 -3.24 4.39
CA LEU A 85 17.15 -2.35 5.51
C LEU A 85 17.96 -2.73 6.76
N PRO A 86 18.13 -1.79 7.72
CA PRO A 86 18.83 -2.07 8.96
C PRO A 86 18.23 -3.28 9.70
N LYS A 87 19.09 -4.02 10.42
CA LYS A 87 18.65 -5.17 11.21
C LYS A 87 17.58 -4.73 12.23
N GLY A 88 16.47 -5.45 12.26
CA GLY A 88 15.32 -5.16 13.13
C GLY A 88 14.31 -4.20 12.50
N GLU A 89 14.55 -3.72 11.28
CA GLU A 89 13.61 -2.88 10.53
C GLU A 89 12.93 -3.61 9.36
N TRP A 90 13.20 -4.91 9.22
CA TRP A 90 12.60 -5.76 8.19
C TRP A 90 12.30 -7.16 8.71
N ILE A 91 11.36 -7.83 8.04
CA ILE A 91 11.04 -9.25 8.27
C ILE A 91 11.16 -10.05 6.98
N ARG A 92 11.34 -11.36 7.10
CA ARG A 92 11.23 -12.25 5.94
C ARG A 92 9.78 -12.28 5.48
N TYR A 93 9.56 -11.95 4.21
CA TYR A 93 8.27 -12.06 3.55
C TYR A 93 8.03 -13.47 3.03
N THR A 94 6.80 -13.92 3.20
CA THR A 94 6.23 -15.19 2.74
C THR A 94 4.79 -14.96 2.31
N GLY A 95 4.08 -16.01 1.88
CA GLY A 95 2.67 -15.89 1.52
C GLY A 95 1.78 -15.37 2.66
N ILE A 96 2.18 -15.54 3.92
CA ILE A 96 1.46 -14.99 5.08
C ILE A 96 1.40 -13.46 5.02
N GLN A 97 2.53 -12.79 4.82
CA GLN A 97 2.59 -11.33 4.77
C GLN A 97 1.89 -10.78 3.52
N VAL A 98 1.92 -11.51 2.39
CA VAL A 98 1.13 -11.16 1.20
C VAL A 98 -0.37 -11.22 1.50
N LEU A 99 -0.84 -12.30 2.12
CA LEU A 99 -2.25 -12.46 2.47
C LEU A 99 -2.72 -11.44 3.52
N ASP A 100 -1.85 -11.02 4.45
CA ASP A 100 -2.17 -9.94 5.39
C ASP A 100 -2.44 -8.60 4.68
N GLN A 101 -1.65 -8.25 3.65
CA GLN A 101 -1.89 -7.05 2.83
C GLN A 101 -3.23 -7.16 2.06
N VAL A 102 -3.47 -8.32 1.44
CA VAL A 102 -4.72 -8.57 0.71
C VAL A 102 -5.93 -8.55 1.63
N ARG A 103 -5.82 -9.10 2.84
CA ARG A 103 -6.88 -9.06 3.86
C ARG A 103 -7.20 -7.60 4.22
N ALA A 104 -6.18 -6.79 4.51
CA ALA A 104 -6.37 -5.38 4.84
C ALA A 104 -7.11 -4.62 3.72
N GLY A 105 -6.76 -4.86 2.46
CA GLY A 105 -7.44 -4.27 1.32
C GLY A 105 -8.90 -4.70 1.20
N ARG A 106 -9.15 -6.01 1.25
CA ARG A 106 -10.50 -6.57 1.11
C ARG A 106 -11.47 -6.10 2.19
N GLU A 107 -11.00 -6.03 3.43
CA GLU A 107 -11.83 -5.53 4.55
C GLU A 107 -12.24 -4.05 4.38
N LEU A 108 -11.53 -3.30 3.52
CA LEU A 108 -11.84 -1.92 3.16
C LEU A 108 -12.49 -1.78 1.77
N GLY A 109 -12.93 -2.89 1.16
CA GLY A 109 -13.60 -2.89 -0.14
C GLY A 109 -12.66 -2.76 -1.35
N ILE A 110 -11.37 -3.05 -1.19
CA ILE A 110 -10.43 -3.12 -2.32
C ILE A 110 -10.39 -4.55 -2.88
N ASP A 111 -10.97 -4.72 -4.06
CA ASP A 111 -11.11 -6.03 -4.71
C ASP A 111 -10.01 -6.35 -5.73
N SER A 112 -9.15 -5.38 -6.05
CA SER A 112 -8.08 -5.54 -7.03
C SER A 112 -6.76 -5.00 -6.51
N PHE A 113 -5.68 -5.72 -6.82
CA PHE A 113 -4.31 -5.35 -6.42
C PHE A 113 -3.32 -5.90 -7.45
N LEU A 114 -2.08 -5.42 -7.35
CA LEU A 114 -0.92 -5.93 -8.08
C LEU A 114 0.12 -6.39 -7.05
N LEU A 115 0.97 -7.37 -7.40
CA LEU A 115 2.07 -7.82 -6.55
C LEU A 115 3.40 -7.40 -7.16
N TRP A 116 4.30 -6.91 -6.32
CA TRP A 116 5.64 -6.52 -6.74
C TRP A 116 6.71 -7.34 -6.03
N ASP A 117 7.59 -7.94 -6.81
CA ASP A 117 8.92 -8.41 -6.38
C ASP A 117 9.93 -8.03 -7.48
N PRO A 118 10.97 -7.23 -7.18
CA PRO A 118 12.00 -6.89 -8.17
C PRO A 118 12.74 -8.11 -8.76
N ARG A 119 12.67 -9.28 -8.11
CA ARG A 119 13.25 -10.54 -8.60
C ARG A 119 12.27 -11.39 -9.42
N ASN A 120 11.01 -10.95 -9.54
CA ASN A 120 9.91 -11.70 -10.16
C ASN A 120 9.71 -13.09 -9.53
N ASN A 121 9.93 -13.23 -8.21
CA ASN A 121 9.79 -14.51 -7.49
C ASN A 121 8.69 -14.42 -6.43
N PHE A 122 7.45 -14.62 -6.88
CA PHE A 122 6.26 -14.43 -6.04
C PHE A 122 6.02 -15.57 -5.04
N SER A 123 5.44 -15.24 -3.89
CA SER A 123 5.07 -16.17 -2.82
C SER A 123 3.87 -17.04 -3.21
N ILE A 124 4.13 -18.11 -3.96
CA ILE A 124 3.10 -19.04 -4.47
C ILE A 124 2.30 -19.69 -3.32
N ASP A 125 2.91 -19.86 -2.15
CA ASP A 125 2.28 -20.39 -0.93
C ASP A 125 1.10 -19.54 -0.43
N ALA A 126 0.98 -18.27 -0.86
CA ALA A 126 -0.22 -17.46 -0.62
C ALA A 126 -1.48 -17.98 -1.35
N TRP A 127 -1.30 -18.73 -2.45
CA TRP A 127 -2.38 -19.03 -3.40
C TRP A 127 -2.74 -20.51 -3.49
N ILE A 128 -1.85 -21.39 -3.03
CA ILE A 128 -2.10 -22.82 -2.99
C ILE A 128 -2.86 -23.15 -1.70
N LYS A 129 -4.10 -23.63 -1.87
CA LYS A 129 -4.85 -24.28 -0.78
C LYS A 129 -4.41 -25.75 -0.74
N TYR A 130 -3.89 -26.20 0.41
CA TYR A 130 -3.65 -27.62 0.68
C TYR A 130 -4.97 -28.36 0.92
#